data_AF-A0A0P7ZCE9-F1
#
_entry.id   AF-A0A0P7ZCE9-F1
#
_cell.length_a   1.000
_cell.length_b   1.000
_cell.length_c   1.000
_cell.angle_alpha   90.00
_cell.angle_beta   90.00
_cell.angle_gamma   90.00
#
_symmetry.space_group_name_H-M   'P 1'
#
loop_
_entity.id
_entity.type
_entity.pdbx_description
1 polymer ?
#
loop_
_entity_poly.entity_id
_entity_poly.type
_entity_poly.pdbx_seq_one_letter_code
_entity_poly.pdbx_strand_id
1 'polypeptide(L)' 'MDRRSESSKFWMGVLADLRNRGVKDLLICSVDGLKGFEDAIKATFPKAEIQ' A
#
# COMPACT_ATOMS: atom_id res chain seq x y z
N MET A 1 5.96 -19.18 13.71
CA MET A 1 4.85 -18.43 13.09
C MET A 1 5.22 -16.97 13.11
N ASP A 2 5.65 -16.42 11.97
CA ASP A 2 5.99 -15.00 11.88
C ASP A 2 4.69 -14.19 11.93
N ARG A 3 4.56 -13.38 12.98
CA ARG A 3 3.38 -12.57 13.27
C ARG A 3 3.50 -11.33 12.38
N ARG A 4 3.10 -11.45 11.11
CA ARG A 4 3.05 -10.33 10.16
C ARG A 4 2.00 -9.33 10.63
N SER A 5 2.39 -8.47 11.55
CA SER A 5 1.58 -7.32 11.97
C SER A 5 1.37 -6.38 10.80
N GLU A 6 0.22 -5.71 10.75
CA GLU A 6 -0.20 -4.72 9.74
C GLU A 6 0.61 -3.40 9.83
N SER A 7 1.92 -3.53 9.97
CA SER A 7 2.85 -2.40 10.03
C SER A 7 2.99 -1.73 8.65
N SER A 8 3.44 -0.47 8.64
CA SER A 8 3.74 0.25 7.39
C SER A 8 4.71 -0.52 6.47
N LYS A 9 5.72 -1.21 7.06
CA LYS A 9 6.67 -2.04 6.29
C LYS A 9 5.99 -3.24 5.61
N PHE A 10 5.01 -3.85 6.28
CA PHE A 10 4.24 -4.94 5.68
C PHE A 10 3.47 -4.46 4.46
N TRP A 11 2.75 -3.34 4.57
CA TRP A 11 1.99 -2.77 3.46
C TRP A 11 2.85 -2.28 2.31
N MET A 12 4.03 -1.69 2.57
CA MET A 12 5.00 -1.36 1.52
C MET A 12 5.40 -2.59 0.71
N GLY A 13 5.62 -3.75 1.38
CA GLY A 13 5.93 -5.00 0.70
C GLY A 13 4.79 -5.46 -0.22
N VAL A 14 3.55 -5.41 0.28
CA VAL A 14 2.36 -5.77 -0.52
C VAL A 14 2.22 -4.87 -1.75
N LEU A 15 2.35 -3.55 -1.58
CA LEU A 15 2.20 -2.60 -2.70
C LEU A 15 3.34 -2.71 -3.71
N ALA A 16 4.57 -2.94 -3.24
CA ALA A 16 5.71 -3.20 -4.12
C ALA A 16 5.51 -4.49 -4.95
N ASP A 17 4.95 -5.53 -4.35
CA ASP A 17 4.62 -6.77 -5.05
C ASP A 17 3.57 -6.55 -6.14
N LEU A 18 2.53 -5.75 -5.88
CA LEU A 18 1.54 -5.40 -6.91
C LEU A 18 2.20 -4.71 -8.10
N ARG A 19 3.09 -3.73 -7.83
CA ARG A 19 3.84 -3.04 -8.88
C ARG A 19 4.75 -4.00 -9.65
N ASN A 20 5.44 -4.89 -8.97
CA ASN A 20 6.32 -5.90 -9.59
C ASN A 20 5.55 -6.90 -10.46
N ARG A 21 4.26 -7.14 -10.16
CA ARG A 21 3.35 -7.97 -10.98
C ARG A 21 2.74 -7.20 -12.16
N GLY A 22 3.12 -5.94 -12.37
CA GLY A 22 2.73 -5.14 -13.52
C GLY A 22 1.58 -4.16 -13.29
N VAL A 23 1.10 -4.00 -12.05
CA VAL A 23 0.16 -2.91 -11.72
C VAL A 23 0.90 -1.58 -11.86
N LYS A 24 0.44 -0.73 -12.77
CA LYS A 24 1.12 0.53 -13.10
C LYS A 24 0.60 1.72 -12.31
N ASP A 25 -0.70 1.74 -12.02
CA ASP A 25 -1.35 2.83 -11.33
C ASP A 25 -2.56 2.33 -10.55
N LEU A 26 -2.93 3.08 -9.51
CA LEU A 26 -4.17 2.90 -8.77
C LEU A 26 -4.96 4.20 -8.94
N LEU A 27 -6.22 4.10 -9.35
CA LEU A 27 -7.08 5.29 -9.44
C LEU A 27 -7.60 5.66 -8.05
N ILE A 28 -8.14 4.67 -7.33
CA ILE A 28 -8.74 4.85 -6.00
C ILE A 28 -8.27 3.73 -5.08
N CYS A 29 -7.91 4.07 -3.84
CA CYS A 29 -7.59 3.13 -2.78
C CYS A 29 -8.41 3.47 -1.52
N SER A 30 -9.40 2.64 -1.20
CA SER A 30 -10.20 2.80 0.02
C SER A 30 -9.47 2.15 1.20
N VAL A 31 -9.33 2.91 2.28
CA VAL A 31 -8.61 2.48 3.49
C VAL A 31 -9.44 2.72 4.74
N ASP A 32 -9.15 1.97 5.79
CA ASP A 32 -9.81 2.06 7.10
C ASP A 32 -9.13 3.05 8.07
N GLY A 33 -8.19 3.86 7.58
CA GLY A 33 -7.43 4.83 8.38
C GLY A 33 -6.21 4.26 9.08
N LEU A 34 -5.75 3.05 8.72
CA LEU A 34 -4.52 2.46 9.25
C LEU A 34 -3.30 3.36 9.00
N LYS A 35 -2.77 3.92 10.10
CA LYS A 35 -1.60 4.80 10.10
C LYS A 35 -0.38 4.07 9.53
N GLY A 36 0.17 4.61 8.43
CA GLY A 36 1.33 4.07 7.72
C GLY A 36 0.98 3.22 6.50
N PHE A 37 -0.29 2.85 6.30
CA PHE A 37 -0.75 2.28 5.03
C PHE A 37 -0.90 3.38 3.97
N GLU A 38 -1.50 4.52 4.33
CA GLU A 38 -1.57 5.68 3.44
C GLU A 38 -0.19 6.16 2.96
N ASP A 39 0.80 6.18 3.86
CA ASP A 39 2.17 6.57 3.52
C ASP A 39 2.78 5.58 2.51
N ALA A 40 2.51 4.28 2.69
CA ALA A 40 2.97 3.24 1.77
C ALA A 40 2.30 3.35 0.39
N ILE A 41 1.00 3.68 0.35
CA ILE A 41 0.25 3.93 -0.89
C ILE A 41 0.86 5.12 -1.62
N LYS A 42 1.01 6.27 -0.94
CA LYS A 42 1.59 7.50 -1.54
C LYS A 42 3.03 7.29 -2.00
N ALA A 43 3.81 6.44 -1.34
CA ALA A 43 5.17 6.11 -1.74
C ALA A 43 5.26 5.19 -2.97
N THR A 44 4.26 4.32 -3.19
CA THR A 44 4.29 3.30 -4.26
C THR A 44 3.48 3.72 -5.48
N PHE A 45 2.29 4.30 -5.26
CA PHE A 45 1.32 4.75 -6.23
C PHE A 45 0.91 6.20 -5.91
N PRO A 46 1.79 7.19 -6.17
CA PRO A 46 1.62 8.57 -5.71
C PRO A 46 0.41 9.30 -6.28
N LYS A 47 -0.22 8.75 -7.34
CA LYS A 47 -1.40 9.32 -8.00
C LYS A 47 -2.72 8.73 -7.49
N ALA A 48 -2.65 7.72 -6.62
CA ALA A 48 -3.85 7.09 -6.07
C ALA A 48 -4.63 8.07 -5.21
N GLU A 49 -5.92 8.19 -5.48
CA GLU A 49 -6.84 8.88 -4.59
C GLU A 49 -7.16 7.97 -3.40
N ILE A 50 -6.96 8.46 -2.18
CA ILE A 50 -7.29 7.72 -0.96
C ILE A 50 -8.70 8.13 -0.51
N GLN A 51 -9.54 7.16 -0.15
CA GLN A 51 -10.91 7.33 0.36
C GLN A 51 -11.07 6.73 1.75
#